data_AF-A0A9X8VHY9-F1
#
_entry.id   AF-A0A9X8VHY9-F1
#
_cell.length_a   1.000
_cell.length_b   1.000
_cell.length_c   1.000
_cell.angle_alpha   90.00
_cell.angle_beta   90.00
_cell.angle_gamma   90.00
#
_symmetry.space_group_name_H-M   'P 1'
#
loop_
_entity.id
_entity.type
_entity.pdbx_description
1 polymer ?
#
loop_
_entity_poly.entity_id
_entity_poly.type
_entity_poly.pdbx_seq_one_letter_code
_entity_poly.pdbx_strand_id
1 'polypeptide(L)'
;KDDGGVVQLWTVSPNGGEPRQVSRSEHDIQSAFSWHPQGGTIALVCDNSVMLCEVASGRLQRLTPRSVQPPSGDAVVFSPDGKKVAFMREIAGFNQIFVVEA
;
A
#
# COMPACT_ATOMS: atom_id res chain seq x y z
N LYS A 1 8.84 6.92 -10.54
CA LYS A 1 9.83 7.01 -9.43
C LYS A 1 9.98 8.47 -9.06
N ASP A 2 10.29 8.79 -7.81
CA ASP A 2 10.67 10.16 -7.43
C ASP A 2 12.09 10.49 -7.92
N ASP A 3 12.55 11.71 -7.61
CA ASP A 3 13.88 12.20 -7.99
C ASP A 3 15.01 11.37 -7.35
N GLY A 4 14.73 10.65 -6.25
CA GLY A 4 15.65 9.72 -5.61
C GLY A 4 15.67 8.32 -6.23
N GLY A 5 14.85 8.07 -7.26
CA GLY A 5 14.75 6.77 -7.92
C GLY A 5 13.89 5.75 -7.18
N VAL A 6 13.14 6.18 -6.16
CA VAL A 6 12.26 5.33 -5.34
C VAL A 6 10.87 5.27 -5.97
N VAL A 7 10.26 4.09 -5.99
CA VAL A 7 8.87 3.89 -6.40
C VAL A 7 7.97 4.44 -5.31
N GLN A 8 7.21 5.48 -5.64
CA GLN A 8 6.28 6.17 -4.73
C GLN A 8 4.85 6.06 -5.24
N LEU A 9 3.90 6.43 -4.39
CA LEU A 9 2.49 6.56 -4.75
C LEU A 9 2.28 7.93 -5.36
N TRP A 10 1.63 7.96 -6.51
CA TRP A 10 1.26 9.18 -7.23
C TRP A 10 -0.24 9.16 -7.48
N THR A 11 -0.85 10.34 -7.51
CA THR A 11 -2.24 10.52 -7.91
C THR A 11 -2.30 11.49 -9.08
N VAL A 12 -3.23 11.27 -9.99
CA VAL A 12 -3.58 12.20 -11.06
C VAL A 12 -5.10 12.36 -11.05
N SER A 13 -5.58 13.56 -11.37
CA SER A 13 -7.01 13.80 -11.51
C SER A 13 -7.58 12.94 -12.66
N PRO A 14 -8.79 12.39 -12.51
CA PRO A 14 -9.45 11.66 -13.60
C PRO A 14 -9.73 12.55 -14.82
N ASN A 15 -9.76 13.88 -14.64
CA ASN A 15 -9.88 14.85 -15.71
C ASN A 15 -8.53 15.20 -16.37
N GLY A 16 -7.45 14.51 -16.00
CA GLY A 16 -6.10 14.79 -16.44
C GLY A 16 -5.37 15.86 -15.60
N GLY A 17 -4.17 16.23 -16.04
CA GLY A 17 -3.27 17.14 -15.35
C GLY A 17 -1.98 16.46 -14.87
N GLU A 18 -1.13 17.22 -14.19
CA GLU A 18 0.16 16.72 -13.71
C GLU A 18 -0.01 15.73 -12.54
N PRO A 19 0.71 14.60 -12.55
CA PRO A 19 0.76 13.70 -11.41
C PRO A 19 1.32 14.39 -10.15
N ARG A 20 0.66 14.16 -9.02
CA ARG A 20 1.10 14.62 -7.70
C ARG A 20 1.66 13.44 -6.90
N GLN A 21 2.90 13.59 -6.42
CA GLN A 21 3.48 12.65 -5.48
C GLN A 21 2.71 12.67 -4.15
N VAL A 22 2.25 11.50 -3.71
CA VAL A 22 1.56 11.32 -2.44
C VAL A 22 2.53 10.86 -1.36
N SER A 23 3.20 9.73 -1.56
CA SER A 23 4.12 9.18 -0.57
C SER A 23 5.55 9.69 -0.73
N ARG A 24 6.29 9.75 0.37
CA ARG A 24 7.74 9.99 0.43
C ARG A 24 8.36 8.97 1.37
N SER A 25 8.61 7.77 0.85
CA SER A 25 9.24 6.66 1.57
C SER A 25 10.71 6.51 1.20
N GLU A 26 11.52 5.99 2.12
CA GLU A 26 12.89 5.54 1.82
C GLU A 26 12.92 4.22 1.04
N HIS A 27 11.81 3.49 1.01
CA HIS A 27 11.66 2.21 0.35
C HIS A 27 10.66 2.28 -0.79
N ASP A 28 10.90 1.50 -1.83
CA ASP A 28 9.95 1.31 -2.93
C ASP A 28 8.58 0.87 -2.38
N ILE A 29 7.51 1.32 -3.03
CA ILE A 29 6.22 0.63 -2.97
C ILE A 29 6.35 -0.66 -3.77
N GLN A 30 5.94 -1.76 -3.15
CA GLN A 30 6.23 -3.13 -3.58
C GLN A 30 4.98 -3.86 -4.10
N SER A 31 3.86 -3.16 -4.31
CA SER A 31 2.59 -3.77 -4.68
C SER A 31 1.70 -2.88 -5.53
N ALA A 32 0.65 -3.50 -6.09
CA ALA A 32 -0.60 -2.82 -6.40
C ALA A 32 -1.20 -2.17 -5.14
N PHE A 33 -2.27 -1.41 -5.30
CA PHE A 33 -2.86 -0.66 -4.19
C PHE A 33 -4.38 -0.72 -4.22
N SER A 34 -4.99 -0.45 -3.07
CA SER A 34 -6.45 -0.47 -2.91
C SER A 34 -6.91 0.79 -2.15
N TRP A 35 -7.92 1.47 -2.69
CA TRP A 35 -8.55 2.59 -2.00
C TRP A 35 -9.43 2.10 -0.85
N HIS A 36 -9.36 2.77 0.28
CA HIS A 36 -10.37 2.62 1.32
C HIS A 36 -11.75 2.99 0.73
N PRO A 37 -12.85 2.30 1.09
CA PRO A 37 -14.17 2.53 0.49
C PRO A 37 -14.70 3.97 0.64
N GLN A 38 -14.30 4.67 1.70
CA GLN A 38 -14.65 6.09 1.92
C GLN A 38 -13.67 7.08 1.25
N GLY A 39 -12.68 6.58 0.51
CA GLY A 39 -11.59 7.38 -0.05
C GLY A 39 -10.58 7.83 1.01
N GLY A 40 -9.72 8.78 0.63
CA GLY A 40 -8.75 9.45 1.52
C GLY A 40 -7.54 8.61 1.93
N THR A 41 -7.64 7.29 1.92
CA THR A 41 -6.59 6.36 2.33
C THR A 41 -6.40 5.26 1.29
N ILE A 42 -5.16 4.82 1.09
CA ILE A 42 -4.78 3.75 0.17
C ILE A 42 -3.99 2.68 0.93
N ALA A 43 -4.36 1.41 0.80
CA ALA A 43 -3.57 0.27 1.27
C ALA A 43 -2.55 -0.14 0.20
N LEU A 44 -1.33 -0.43 0.64
CA LEU A 44 -0.20 -0.81 -0.20
C LEU A 44 0.84 -1.60 0.60
N VAL A 45 1.83 -2.17 -0.08
CA VAL A 45 3.01 -2.78 0.52
C VAL A 45 4.19 -1.84 0.36
N CYS A 46 4.86 -1.53 1.46
CA CYS A 46 6.10 -0.77 1.50
C CYS A 46 6.93 -1.26 2.69
N ASP A 47 8.26 -1.20 2.58
CA ASP A 47 9.21 -1.72 3.57
C ASP A 47 8.79 -3.09 4.14
N ASN A 48 8.46 -4.02 3.23
CA ASN A 48 8.02 -5.37 3.51
C ASN A 48 6.88 -5.45 4.53
N SER A 49 5.89 -4.55 4.43
CA SER A 49 4.71 -4.54 5.29
C SER A 49 3.50 -4.00 4.58
N VAL A 50 2.33 -4.46 5.01
CA VAL A 50 1.07 -3.81 4.67
C VAL A 50 1.02 -2.48 5.41
N MET A 51 0.75 -1.41 4.65
CA MET A 51 0.65 -0.05 5.14
C MET A 51 -0.57 0.65 4.59
N LEU A 52 -1.00 1.68 5.30
CA LEU A 52 -1.95 2.68 4.83
C LEU A 52 -1.21 3.97 4.49
N CYS A 53 -1.57 4.58 3.36
CA CYS A 53 -1.11 5.89 2.95
C CYS A 53 -2.29 6.86 2.95
N GLU A 54 -2.21 7.89 3.79
CA GLU A 54 -3.17 9.00 3.79
C GLU A 54 -2.87 9.93 2.60
N VAL A 55 -3.84 10.14 1.72
CA VAL A 55 -3.63 10.83 0.43
C VAL A 55 -3.38 12.32 0.58
N ALA A 56 -3.95 12.93 1.62
CA ALA A 56 -3.82 14.36 1.91
C ALA A 56 -2.41 14.71 2.41
N SER A 57 -1.88 13.92 3.36
CA SER A 57 -0.61 14.19 4.02
C SER A 57 0.58 13.41 3.43
N GLY A 58 0.31 12.29 2.76
CA GLY A 58 1.33 11.32 2.36
C GLY A 58 1.82 10.41 3.51
N ARG A 59 1.24 10.54 4.71
CA ARG A 59 1.65 9.78 5.90
C ARG A 59 1.44 8.28 5.67
N LEU A 60 2.49 7.51 5.91
CA LEU A 60 2.45 6.05 5.92
C LEU A 60 2.23 5.54 7.34
N GLN A 61 1.30 4.61 7.50
CA GLN A 61 1.01 3.90 8.75
C GLN A 61 1.16 2.41 8.52
N ARG A 62 2.05 1.78 9.28
CA ARG A 62 2.29 0.34 9.19
C ARG A 62 1.20 -0.44 9.94
N LEU A 63 0.61 -1.44 9.29
CA LEU A 63 -0.40 -2.32 9.90
C LEU A 63 0.18 -3.67 10.34
N THR A 64 1.19 -4.16 9.62
CA THR A 64 1.83 -5.46 9.94
C THR A 64 3.29 -5.26 10.34
N PRO A 65 3.85 -6.11 11.21
CA PRO A 65 5.30 -6.11 11.42
C PRO A 65 6.07 -6.32 10.11
N ARG A 66 7.27 -5.73 10.03
CA ARG A 66 8.19 -5.92 8.90
C ARG A 66 8.60 -7.38 8.78
N SER A 67 8.44 -7.95 7.59
CA SER A 67 8.93 -9.29 7.26
C SER A 67 10.23 -9.26 6.46
N VAL A 68 10.93 -10.40 6.40
CA VAL A 68 12.17 -10.56 5.62
C VAL A 68 11.89 -10.40 4.12
N GLN A 69 10.81 -11.00 3.64
CA GLN A 69 10.29 -10.83 2.29
C GLN A 69 9.02 -9.99 2.32
N PRO A 70 8.72 -9.19 1.29
CA PRO A 70 7.48 -8.45 1.23
C PRO A 70 6.28 -9.40 1.11
N PRO A 71 5.10 -9.01 1.65
CA PRO A 71 3.82 -9.56 1.18
C PRO A 71 3.72 -9.53 -0.35
N SER A 72 2.89 -10.41 -0.92
CA SER A 72 2.69 -10.46 -2.37
C SER A 72 2.21 -9.11 -2.90
N GLY A 73 2.87 -8.64 -3.97
CA GLY A 73 2.53 -7.38 -4.62
C GLY A 73 1.17 -7.38 -5.34
N ASP A 74 0.61 -8.57 -5.58
CA ASP A 74 -0.61 -8.75 -6.37
C ASP A 74 -1.89 -8.68 -5.53
N ALA A 75 -1.79 -8.76 -4.20
CA ALA A 75 -2.94 -8.91 -3.31
C ALA A 75 -2.78 -8.06 -2.04
N VAL A 76 -3.33 -6.84 -2.09
CA VAL A 76 -3.58 -5.98 -0.93
C VAL A 76 -4.90 -5.23 -1.15
N VAL A 77 -5.95 -5.60 -0.42
CA VAL A 77 -7.31 -5.10 -0.68
C VAL A 77 -8.07 -4.77 0.60
N PHE A 78 -8.76 -3.63 0.62
CA PHE A 78 -9.66 -3.29 1.70
C PHE A 78 -10.90 -4.19 1.72
N SER A 79 -11.41 -4.47 2.92
CA SER A 79 -12.76 -5.02 3.09
C SER A 79 -13.81 -3.99 2.63
N PRO A 80 -15.01 -4.43 2.19
CA PRO A 80 -16.07 -3.51 1.76
C PRO A 80 -16.50 -2.49 2.82
N ASP A 81 -16.37 -2.84 4.10
CA ASP A 81 -16.66 -1.95 5.23
C ASP A 81 -15.45 -1.09 5.66
N GLY A 82 -14.29 -1.28 5.02
CA GLY A 82 -13.07 -0.51 5.24
C GLY A 82 -12.27 -0.88 6.49
N LYS A 83 -12.77 -1.79 7.33
CA LYS A 83 -12.17 -2.10 8.65
C LYS A 83 -10.95 -3.01 8.58
N LYS A 84 -10.75 -3.72 7.47
CA LYS A 84 -9.68 -4.69 7.33
C LYS A 84 -8.98 -4.55 5.99
N VAL A 85 -7.74 -5.02 5.95
CA VAL A 85 -6.99 -5.25 4.73
C VAL A 85 -6.67 -6.74 4.62
N ALA A 86 -7.10 -7.36 3.52
CA ALA A 86 -6.69 -8.71 3.15
C ALA A 86 -5.42 -8.64 2.30
N PHE A 87 -4.48 -9.56 2.55
CA PHE A 87 -3.23 -9.64 1.81
C PHE A 87 -2.72 -11.08 1.72
N MET A 88 -1.85 -11.34 0.75
CA MET A 88 -1.18 -12.63 0.61
C MET A 88 0.28 -12.56 1.04
N ARG A 89 0.78 -13.63 1.64
CA ARG A 89 2.20 -13.79 1.98
C ARG A 89 2.61 -15.25 1.81
N GLU A 90 3.81 -15.45 1.29
CA GLU A 90 4.42 -16.78 1.26
C GLU A 90 4.90 -17.17 2.67
N ILE A 91 4.46 -18.34 3.14
CA ILE A 91 4.93 -18.98 4.37
C ILE A 91 5.33 -20.41 4.01
N ALA A 92 6.60 -20.74 4.23
CA ALA A 92 7.16 -22.06 3.98
C ALA A 92 6.88 -22.59 2.55
N GLY A 93 6.98 -21.74 1.53
CA GLY A 93 6.75 -22.09 0.11
C GLY A 93 5.29 -22.08 -0.34
N PHE A 94 4.36 -21.67 0.53
CA PHE A 94 2.93 -21.61 0.20
C PHE A 94 2.39 -20.20 0.31
N ASN A 95 1.63 -19.76 -0.69
CA ASN A 95 0.86 -18.53 -0.62
C ASN A 95 -0.33 -18.69 0.34
N GLN A 96 -0.35 -17.87 1.38
CA GLN A 96 -1.39 -17.86 2.41
C GLN A 96 -2.11 -16.50 2.39
N ILE A 97 -3.42 -16.51 2.67
CA ILE A 97 -4.23 -15.30 2.78
C ILE A 97 -4.34 -14.92 4.26
N PHE A 98 -4.10 -13.64 4.56
CA PHE A 98 -4.21 -13.05 5.89
C PHE A 98 -5.12 -11.83 5.86
N VAL A 99 -5.58 -11.42 7.03
CA VAL A 99 -6.27 -10.15 7.26
C VAL A 99 -5.63 -9.40 8.43
N VAL A 100 -5.63 -8.08 8.36
CA VAL A 100 -5.22 -7.18 9.45
C VAL A 100 -6.26 -6.06 9.60
N GLU A 101 -6.46 -5.56 10.81
CA GLU A 101 -7.31 -4.40 11.05
C GLU A 101 -6.67 -3.13 10.47
N ALA A 102 -7.48 -2.25 9.90
CA ALA A 102 -7.07 -1.00 9.25
C ALA A 102 -7.14 0.20 10.19
#